data_AF-A0A7J8MTW4-F1
#
_entry.id   AF-A0A7J8MTW4-F1
#
_cell.length_a   1.000
_cell.length_b   1.000
_cell.length_c   1.000
_cell.angle_alpha   90.00
_cell.angle_beta   90.00
_cell.angle_gamma   90.00
#
_symmetry.space_group_name_H-M   'P 1'
#
loop_
_entity.id
_entity.type
_entity.pdbx_description
1 polymer ?
#
loop_
_entity_poly.entity_id
_entity_poly.type
_entity_poly.pdbx_seq_one_letter_code
_entity_poly.pdbx_strand_id
1 'polypeptide(L)'
;MLNPIPTVIFFTLHILLIQSQTHTSNHSRCPPFRCDQIDFPFPFSDQRTFGSGTIDCGFPGYQILCDEEEEEESTPVPILMISTQPYQVKNIFLNQFYDEGVVNLITLVNTDLIRDIKTDSCHSFRNFTSPSSGLLLPDWNINLTFFKCPSQFAPPQDFLDQTALNYTCNDEQSRLYLGRYVIVNSSQMNPTKRSFNNSITPRDCNLVMLPVSSADINVSSVNNGDIDRSQLGKVLAAGFPLQWKSDADCENCIKKKERCGFDGAKVVCLCDDGCNNTNSSK
;
A
#
# COMPACT_ATOMS: atom_id res chain seq x y z
N MET A 1 28.07 91.96 -23.59
CA MET A 1 27.04 90.95 -23.88
C MET A 1 27.71 89.60 -23.98
N LEU A 2 27.50 88.70 -23.02
CA LEU A 2 27.68 87.25 -23.13
C LEU A 2 27.18 86.63 -21.82
N ASN A 3 26.04 85.94 -21.88
CA ASN A 3 25.41 85.20 -20.77
C ASN A 3 26.16 83.88 -20.53
N PRO A 4 26.29 83.39 -19.29
CA PRO A 4 26.63 82.00 -19.05
C PRO A 4 25.35 81.14 -19.09
N ILE A 5 25.39 80.09 -19.89
CA ILE A 5 24.36 79.04 -20.01
C ILE A 5 24.55 78.06 -18.83
N PRO A 6 23.50 77.66 -18.10
CA PRO A 6 23.63 76.66 -17.06
C PRO A 6 23.64 75.25 -17.68
N THR A 7 24.72 74.52 -17.45
CA THR A 7 24.87 73.11 -17.86
C THR A 7 24.06 72.23 -16.91
N VAL A 8 22.94 71.67 -17.39
CA VAL A 8 22.15 70.69 -16.64
C VAL A 8 22.75 69.30 -16.86
N ILE A 9 23.32 68.72 -15.80
CA ILE A 9 23.83 67.34 -15.81
C ILE A 9 22.67 66.40 -15.48
N PHE A 10 22.15 65.69 -16.50
CA PHE A 10 21.21 64.59 -16.31
C PHE A 10 21.98 63.34 -15.87
N PHE A 11 21.92 62.99 -14.58
CA PHE A 11 22.31 61.65 -14.13
C PHE A 11 21.16 60.68 -14.48
N THR A 12 21.33 59.94 -15.58
CA THR A 12 20.48 58.80 -15.91
C THR A 12 20.71 57.69 -14.88
N LEU A 13 19.80 57.57 -13.91
CA LEU A 13 19.76 56.44 -12.97
C LEU A 13 19.47 55.16 -13.75
N HIS A 14 20.52 54.39 -14.03
CA HIS A 14 20.38 53.05 -14.61
C HIS A 14 19.89 52.13 -13.50
N ILE A 15 18.57 51.94 -13.42
CA ILE A 15 17.97 50.90 -12.60
C ILE A 15 18.43 49.57 -13.21
N LEU A 16 19.48 48.98 -12.64
CA LEU A 16 19.82 47.59 -12.87
C LEU A 16 18.63 46.76 -12.35
N LEU A 17 17.78 46.32 -13.27
CA LEU A 17 16.87 45.21 -13.05
C LEU A 17 17.75 44.00 -12.71
N ILE A 18 17.97 43.79 -11.41
CA ILE A 18 18.44 42.51 -10.91
C ILE A 18 17.30 41.54 -11.20
N GLN A 19 17.39 40.83 -12.32
CA GLN A 19 16.61 39.61 -12.50
C GLN A 19 17.03 38.67 -11.38
N SER A 20 16.17 38.56 -10.36
CA SER A 20 16.21 37.42 -9.46
C SER A 20 15.95 36.20 -10.33
N GLN A 21 17.03 35.50 -10.69
CA GLN A 21 16.89 34.14 -11.17
C GLN A 21 16.40 33.33 -9.98
N THR A 22 15.09 33.09 -9.92
CA THR A 22 14.55 32.06 -9.05
C THR A 22 15.04 30.73 -9.60
N HIS A 23 16.26 30.33 -9.22
CA HIS A 23 16.66 28.94 -9.29
C HIS A 23 15.68 28.19 -8.38
N THR A 24 14.60 27.68 -8.94
CA THR A 24 13.77 26.70 -8.24
C THR A 24 14.67 25.50 -8.04
N SER A 25 15.20 25.37 -6.83
CA SER A 25 16.09 24.28 -6.49
C SER A 25 15.35 22.96 -6.78
N ASN A 26 16.02 22.02 -7.45
CA ASN A 26 15.38 20.75 -7.82
C ASN A 26 14.97 19.95 -6.58
N HIS A 27 15.59 20.22 -5.42
CA HIS A 27 15.24 19.66 -4.13
C HIS A 27 13.78 19.90 -3.70
N SER A 28 13.16 21.00 -4.15
CA SER A 28 11.75 21.27 -3.84
C SER A 28 10.78 20.29 -4.51
N ARG A 29 11.23 19.55 -5.53
CA ARG A 29 10.43 18.53 -6.24
C ARG A 29 10.30 17.27 -5.39
N CYS A 30 9.24 16.50 -5.66
CA CYS A 30 8.96 15.23 -4.99
C CYS A 30 9.02 15.25 -3.46
N PRO A 31 8.34 16.22 -2.79
CA PRO A 31 8.07 16.06 -1.37
C PRO A 31 7.20 14.80 -1.17
N PRO A 32 7.28 14.14 0.00
CA PRO A 32 6.21 13.23 0.41
C PRO A 32 4.87 13.94 0.25
N PHE A 33 3.93 13.31 -0.45
CA PHE A 33 2.60 13.89 -0.64
C PHE A 33 1.67 13.34 0.43
N ARG A 34 0.70 14.16 0.84
CA ARG A 34 -0.26 13.79 1.87
C ARG A 34 -1.59 13.41 1.23
N CYS A 35 -2.16 12.31 1.68
CA CYS A 35 -3.53 11.91 1.37
C CYS A 35 -4.19 11.41 2.65
N ASP A 36 -5.36 11.96 2.99
CA ASP A 36 -5.97 11.83 4.32
C ASP A 36 -4.98 12.22 5.44
N GLN A 37 -4.74 11.31 6.38
CA GLN A 37 -3.82 11.48 7.49
C GLN A 37 -2.44 10.85 7.24
N ILE A 38 -2.18 10.35 6.03
CA ILE A 38 -0.98 9.57 5.69
C ILE A 38 -0.07 10.39 4.78
N ASP A 39 1.20 10.48 5.16
CA ASP A 39 2.26 11.02 4.30
C ASP A 39 2.91 9.86 3.53
N PHE A 40 2.85 9.93 2.21
CA PHE A 40 3.37 8.93 1.30
C PHE A 40 4.75 9.36 0.78
N PRO A 41 5.84 8.72 1.23
CA PRO A 41 7.16 8.98 0.70
C PRO A 41 7.38 8.23 -0.63
N PHE A 42 8.50 8.50 -1.29
CA PHE A 42 9.04 7.60 -2.31
C PHE A 42 9.11 6.17 -1.76
N PRO A 43 8.65 5.13 -2.48
CA PRO A 43 8.36 5.08 -3.91
C PRO A 43 6.91 5.41 -4.32
N PHE A 44 6.07 5.88 -3.40
CA PHE A 44 4.68 6.22 -3.72
C PHE A 44 4.57 7.61 -4.35
N SER A 45 3.57 7.79 -5.21
CA SER A 45 3.27 9.08 -5.84
C SER A 45 1.77 9.27 -6.02
N ASP A 46 1.31 10.52 -6.14
CA ASP A 46 -0.08 10.81 -6.51
C ASP A 46 -0.32 10.41 -7.97
N GLN A 47 -1.30 9.53 -8.19
CA GLN A 47 -1.73 9.03 -9.51
C GLN A 47 -2.00 10.16 -10.52
N ARG A 48 -2.48 11.33 -10.08
CA ARG A 48 -2.80 12.48 -10.93
C ARG A 48 -1.55 13.16 -11.50
N THR A 49 -0.44 13.08 -10.78
CA THR A 49 0.82 13.75 -11.13
C THR A 49 1.83 12.80 -11.78
N PHE A 50 1.67 11.50 -11.58
CA PHE A 50 2.55 10.49 -12.15
C PHE A 50 2.52 10.51 -13.69
N GLY A 51 3.69 10.49 -14.32
CA GLY A 51 3.90 10.53 -15.76
C GLY A 51 3.71 11.92 -16.39
N SER A 52 3.43 12.97 -15.61
CA SER A 52 3.20 14.33 -16.12
C SER A 52 4.48 15.11 -16.43
N GLY A 53 5.63 14.66 -15.91
CA GLY A 53 6.92 15.32 -16.02
C GLY A 53 8.03 14.40 -16.51
N THR A 54 9.26 14.93 -16.55
CA THR A 54 10.46 14.14 -16.89
C THR A 54 11.02 13.34 -15.71
N ILE A 55 10.55 13.64 -14.49
CA ILE A 55 10.93 12.94 -13.26
C ILE A 55 9.64 12.71 -12.48
N ASP A 56 9.35 11.45 -12.19
CA ASP A 56 8.27 11.02 -11.33
C ASP A 56 8.71 10.95 -9.88
N CYS A 57 7.78 11.19 -8.96
CA CYS A 57 8.07 11.16 -7.52
C CYS A 57 7.90 9.78 -6.88
N GLY A 58 7.75 8.75 -7.71
CA GLY A 58 7.54 7.37 -7.28
C GLY A 58 7.75 6.40 -8.44
N PHE A 59 7.59 5.11 -8.18
CA PHE A 59 7.73 4.06 -9.19
C PHE A 59 6.39 3.75 -9.89
N PRO A 60 6.41 3.28 -11.17
CA PRO A 60 5.25 2.66 -11.79
C PRO A 60 4.67 1.53 -10.91
N GLY A 61 3.36 1.52 -10.71
CA GLY A 61 2.66 0.56 -9.85
C GLY A 61 2.57 0.94 -8.36
N TYR A 62 3.14 2.08 -7.95
CA TYR A 62 3.06 2.61 -6.58
C TYR A 62 2.22 3.90 -6.50
N GLN A 63 1.41 4.17 -7.53
CA GLN A 63 0.54 5.33 -7.56
C GLN A 63 -0.59 5.16 -6.54
N ILE A 64 -0.86 6.20 -5.76
CA ILE A 64 -2.00 6.30 -4.86
C ILE A 64 -3.03 7.21 -5.52
N LEU A 65 -4.23 6.70 -5.68
CA LEU A 65 -5.39 7.50 -6.02
C LEU A 65 -5.84 8.20 -4.75
N CYS A 66 -5.84 9.52 -4.79
CA CYS A 66 -6.27 10.38 -3.71
C CYS A 66 -7.34 11.31 -4.27
N ASP A 67 -8.55 10.77 -4.45
CA ASP A 67 -9.67 11.56 -4.97
C ASP A 67 -10.30 12.35 -3.82
N GLU A 68 -10.39 13.65 -4.01
CA GLU A 68 -11.30 14.52 -3.27
C GLU A 68 -12.66 14.31 -3.93
N GLU A 69 -13.56 13.54 -3.33
CA GLU A 69 -14.95 13.56 -3.80
C GLU A 69 -15.47 14.99 -3.65
N GLU A 70 -16.21 15.49 -4.65
CA GLU A 70 -16.77 16.86 -4.70
C GLU A 70 -17.76 17.18 -3.56
N GLU A 71 -17.91 16.30 -2.57
CA GLU A 71 -18.66 16.57 -1.35
C GLU A 71 -17.75 17.34 -0.38
N GLU A 72 -18.06 18.63 -0.18
CA GLU A 72 -17.30 19.64 0.57
C GLU A 72 -16.91 19.26 2.04
N GLU A 73 -17.24 18.06 2.51
CA GLU A 73 -16.97 17.58 3.88
C GLU A 73 -16.27 16.21 3.96
N SER A 74 -15.93 15.55 2.85
CA SER A 74 -15.24 14.25 2.90
C SER A 74 -13.72 14.40 2.81
N THR A 75 -12.99 13.76 3.73
CA THR A 75 -11.53 13.65 3.64
C THR A 75 -11.17 12.66 2.53
N PRO A 76 -10.22 12.97 1.64
CA PRO A 76 -9.88 12.10 0.52
C PRO A 76 -9.36 10.76 1.03
N VAL A 77 -9.83 9.64 0.47
CA VAL A 77 -9.44 8.30 0.93
C VAL A 77 -8.33 7.74 0.04
N PRO A 78 -7.14 7.37 0.59
CA PRO A 78 -6.05 6.86 -0.23
C PRO A 78 -6.34 5.44 -0.72
N ILE A 79 -6.32 5.25 -2.04
CA ILE A 79 -6.54 3.95 -2.68
C ILE A 79 -5.29 3.53 -3.47
N LEU A 80 -4.86 2.28 -3.28
CA LEU A 80 -3.84 1.62 -4.08
C LEU A 80 -4.49 0.55 -4.96
N MET A 81 -4.20 0.59 -6.26
CA MET A 81 -4.71 -0.40 -7.22
C MET A 81 -3.76 -1.60 -7.31
N ILE A 82 -4.26 -2.79 -6.98
CA ILE A 82 -3.52 -4.04 -7.12
C ILE A 82 -4.25 -4.93 -8.11
N SER A 83 -3.62 -5.19 -9.26
CA SER A 83 -4.20 -6.02 -10.32
C SER A 83 -5.62 -5.59 -10.69
N THR A 84 -5.82 -4.27 -10.87
CA THR A 84 -7.11 -3.59 -11.14
C THR A 84 -8.12 -3.56 -9.99
N GLN A 85 -7.81 -4.13 -8.83
CA GLN A 85 -8.67 -4.05 -7.66
C GLN A 85 -8.26 -2.89 -6.74
N PRO A 86 -9.22 -2.04 -6.30
CA PRO A 86 -8.95 -1.02 -5.30
C PRO A 86 -8.76 -1.62 -3.91
N TYR A 87 -7.74 -1.14 -3.21
CA TYR A 87 -7.52 -1.36 -1.79
C TYR A 87 -7.31 -0.02 -1.10
N GLN A 88 -8.03 0.21 -0.01
CA GLN A 88 -7.81 1.38 0.83
C GLN A 88 -6.49 1.21 1.60
N VAL A 89 -5.66 2.26 1.59
CA VAL A 89 -4.48 2.33 2.44
C VAL A 89 -4.89 2.82 3.82
N LYS A 90 -4.57 2.08 4.87
CA LYS A 90 -4.85 2.49 6.26
C LYS A 90 -3.65 3.09 6.95
N ASN A 91 -2.44 2.60 6.66
CA ASN A 91 -1.24 3.08 7.30
C ASN A 91 0.01 2.71 6.51
N ILE A 92 1.09 3.46 6.75
CA ILE A 92 2.45 3.18 6.30
C ILE A 92 3.38 3.17 7.51
N PHE A 93 4.19 2.14 7.62
CA PHE A 93 5.22 1.99 8.64
C PHE A 93 6.58 1.99 7.95
N LEU A 94 7.29 3.11 8.08
CA LEU A 94 8.65 3.24 7.60
C LEU A 94 9.60 2.72 8.67
N ASN A 95 10.51 1.83 8.28
CA ASN A 95 11.54 1.40 9.19
C ASN A 95 12.73 2.38 9.10
N GLN A 96 13.14 2.89 10.24
CA GLN A 96 14.20 3.91 10.35
C GLN A 96 15.60 3.31 10.51
N PHE A 97 15.70 1.98 10.62
CA PHE A 97 16.97 1.28 10.81
C PHE A 97 17.49 0.75 9.48
N TYR A 98 18.64 1.26 9.04
CA TYR A 98 19.30 0.90 7.77
C TYR A 98 20.08 -0.42 7.85
N ASP A 99 19.49 -1.45 8.46
CA ASP A 99 20.11 -2.79 8.55
C ASP A 99 19.63 -3.70 7.41
N GLU A 100 20.47 -4.66 7.02
CA GLU A 100 20.12 -5.64 5.98
C GLU A 100 18.89 -6.47 6.39
N GLY A 101 17.90 -6.55 5.50
CA GLY A 101 16.66 -7.31 5.74
C GLY A 101 15.51 -6.48 6.32
N VAL A 102 15.73 -5.19 6.57
CA VAL A 102 14.69 -4.26 7.02
C VAL A 102 13.74 -3.92 5.87
N VAL A 103 12.43 -3.98 6.15
CA VAL A 103 11.37 -3.68 5.19
C VAL A 103 10.43 -2.61 5.74
N ASN A 104 9.88 -1.81 4.85
CA ASN A 104 8.75 -0.92 5.16
C ASN A 104 7.45 -1.68 4.96
N LEU A 105 6.38 -1.27 5.64
CA LEU A 105 5.06 -1.91 5.57
C LEU A 105 3.97 -0.92 5.18
N ILE A 106 3.00 -1.38 4.40
CA ILE A 106 1.79 -0.63 4.02
C ILE A 106 0.61 -1.53 4.31
N THR A 107 -0.33 -1.03 5.11
CA THR A 107 -1.53 -1.77 5.47
C THR A 107 -2.63 -1.47 4.48
N LEU A 108 -3.13 -2.51 3.83
CA LEU A 108 -4.17 -2.45 2.83
C LEU A 108 -5.45 -3.10 3.32
N VAL A 109 -6.58 -2.55 2.89
CA VAL A 109 -7.90 -3.05 3.21
C VAL A 109 -8.75 -3.17 1.95
N ASN A 110 -9.40 -4.32 1.80
CA ASN A 110 -10.43 -4.53 0.79
C ASN A 110 -11.79 -4.12 1.36
N THR A 111 -12.25 -2.92 1.02
CA THR A 111 -13.49 -2.34 1.53
C THR A 111 -14.74 -3.07 1.02
N ASP A 112 -14.69 -3.64 -0.19
CA ASP A 112 -15.76 -4.47 -0.74
C ASP A 112 -16.00 -5.70 0.11
N LEU A 113 -14.91 -6.36 0.55
CA LEU A 113 -15.00 -7.53 1.42
C LEU A 113 -15.62 -7.20 2.78
N ILE A 114 -15.28 -6.03 3.36
CA ILE A 114 -15.86 -5.59 4.63
C ILE A 114 -17.36 -5.31 4.47
N ARG A 115 -17.72 -4.62 3.39
CA ARG A 115 -19.13 -4.33 3.05
C ARG A 115 -19.91 -5.63 2.90
N ASP A 116 -19.38 -6.59 2.13
CA ASP A 116 -20.00 -7.89 1.92
C ASP A 116 -20.24 -8.64 3.24
N ILE A 117 -19.26 -8.67 4.15
CA ILE A 117 -19.47 -9.26 5.48
C ILE A 117 -20.60 -8.60 6.26
N LYS A 118 -20.71 -7.26 6.20
CA LYS A 118 -21.75 -6.48 6.90
C LYS A 118 -23.14 -6.68 6.29
N THR A 119 -23.24 -6.82 4.97
CA THR A 119 -24.50 -6.97 4.24
C THR A 119 -24.88 -8.43 3.98
N ASP A 120 -24.17 -9.37 4.61
CA ASP A 120 -24.37 -10.80 4.44
C ASP A 120 -24.23 -11.30 2.98
N SER A 121 -23.20 -10.81 2.28
CA SER A 121 -22.82 -11.20 0.92
C SER A 121 -21.41 -11.82 0.86
N CYS A 122 -21.15 -12.57 -0.21
CA CYS A 122 -19.94 -13.36 -0.45
C CYS A 122 -19.28 -13.06 -1.82
N HIS A 123 -19.69 -12.00 -2.52
CA HIS A 123 -19.26 -11.74 -3.90
C HIS A 123 -17.76 -11.42 -4.00
N SER A 124 -17.23 -10.64 -3.07
CA SER A 124 -15.84 -10.13 -3.08
C SER A 124 -14.80 -11.11 -2.53
N PHE A 125 -15.22 -12.31 -2.13
CA PHE A 125 -14.31 -13.39 -1.72
C PHE A 125 -13.61 -13.98 -2.95
N ARG A 126 -12.39 -13.50 -3.18
CA ARG A 126 -11.49 -13.92 -4.26
C ARG A 126 -10.04 -13.97 -3.76
N ASN A 127 -9.20 -14.78 -4.41
CA ASN A 127 -7.79 -14.85 -4.06
C ASN A 127 -7.12 -13.49 -4.22
N PHE A 128 -6.29 -13.13 -3.24
CA PHE A 128 -5.39 -12.00 -3.40
C PHE A 128 -4.40 -12.30 -4.54
N THR A 129 -4.29 -11.36 -5.48
CA THR A 129 -3.32 -11.43 -6.56
C THR A 129 -2.17 -10.50 -6.20
N SER A 130 -0.96 -11.05 -6.07
CA SER A 130 0.24 -10.25 -5.81
C SER A 130 0.35 -9.13 -6.84
N PRO A 131 0.66 -7.89 -6.42
CA PRO A 131 0.90 -6.83 -7.39
C PRO A 131 2.16 -7.15 -8.22
N SER A 132 2.21 -6.60 -9.43
CA SER A 132 3.39 -6.67 -10.30
C SER A 132 4.52 -5.74 -9.83
N SER A 133 4.21 -4.76 -8.98
CA SER A 133 5.17 -3.91 -8.29
C SER A 133 6.01 -4.70 -7.26
N GLY A 134 7.12 -4.13 -6.79
CA GLY A 134 7.95 -4.70 -5.70
C GLY A 134 7.30 -4.78 -4.31
N LEU A 135 5.97 -4.61 -4.20
CA LEU A 135 5.19 -4.84 -3.00
C LEU A 135 4.91 -6.35 -2.84
N LEU A 136 5.28 -6.91 -1.69
CA LEU A 136 5.19 -8.35 -1.45
C LEU A 136 4.41 -8.62 -0.16
N LEU A 137 3.76 -9.78 -0.05
CA LEU A 137 3.29 -10.24 1.25
C LEU A 137 4.50 -10.61 2.13
N PRO A 138 4.54 -10.22 3.41
CA PRO A 138 5.58 -10.68 4.32
C PRO A 138 5.57 -12.20 4.51
N ASP A 139 6.73 -12.79 4.80
CA ASP A 139 6.85 -14.26 5.01
C ASP A 139 6.04 -14.77 6.20
N TRP A 140 5.79 -13.89 7.17
CA TRP A 140 4.97 -14.15 8.36
C TRP A 140 3.47 -13.90 8.13
N ASN A 141 3.05 -13.60 6.89
CA ASN A 141 1.66 -13.35 6.57
C ASN A 141 0.76 -14.57 6.88
N ILE A 142 -0.42 -14.28 7.42
CA ILE A 142 -1.47 -15.27 7.68
C ILE A 142 -2.53 -15.11 6.59
N ASN A 143 -3.05 -16.23 6.10
CA ASN A 143 -4.18 -16.24 5.17
C ASN A 143 -5.39 -16.89 5.83
N LEU A 144 -6.55 -16.25 5.83
CA LEU A 144 -7.79 -16.97 6.09
C LEU A 144 -8.13 -17.80 4.85
N THR A 145 -8.47 -19.07 5.06
CA THR A 145 -8.80 -19.99 3.97
C THR A 145 -10.29 -20.22 3.95
N PHE A 146 -10.90 -19.98 2.81
CA PHE A 146 -12.32 -20.19 2.56
C PHE A 146 -12.53 -21.21 1.44
N PHE A 147 -13.58 -21.99 1.57
CA PHE A 147 -14.11 -22.86 0.52
C PHE A 147 -15.38 -22.22 -0.01
N LYS A 148 -15.33 -21.73 -1.27
CA LYS A 148 -16.47 -21.15 -1.96
C LYS A 148 -17.07 -22.19 -2.89
N CYS A 149 -18.22 -22.74 -2.52
CA CYS A 149 -18.91 -23.81 -3.22
C CYS A 149 -20.16 -23.26 -3.94
N PRO A 150 -20.58 -23.85 -5.06
CA PRO A 150 -21.88 -23.54 -5.66
C PRO A 150 -23.02 -23.86 -4.68
N SER A 151 -24.11 -23.10 -4.70
CA SER A 151 -25.20 -23.23 -3.72
C SER A 151 -25.88 -24.60 -3.71
N GLN A 152 -25.89 -25.29 -4.85
CA GLN A 152 -26.40 -26.65 -5.00
C GLN A 152 -25.51 -27.72 -4.34
N PHE A 153 -24.28 -27.39 -3.97
CA PHE A 153 -23.32 -28.32 -3.38
C PHE A 153 -22.98 -27.91 -1.95
N ALA A 154 -23.40 -28.75 -0.99
CA ALA A 154 -22.86 -28.73 0.37
C ALA A 154 -21.72 -29.75 0.48
N PRO A 155 -20.59 -29.38 1.11
CA PRO A 155 -19.60 -30.36 1.54
C PRO A 155 -20.22 -31.42 2.47
N PRO A 156 -19.63 -32.64 2.55
CA PRO A 156 -20.06 -33.66 3.50
C PRO A 156 -20.05 -33.16 4.95
N GLN A 157 -20.97 -33.66 5.79
CA GLN A 157 -21.08 -33.20 7.18
C GLN A 157 -19.78 -33.42 7.96
N ASP A 158 -19.13 -34.56 7.74
CA ASP A 158 -17.86 -34.93 8.38
C ASP A 158 -16.75 -33.90 8.07
N PHE A 159 -16.78 -33.31 6.88
CA PHE A 159 -15.88 -32.22 6.50
C PHE A 159 -16.19 -30.93 7.28
N LEU A 160 -17.47 -30.59 7.45
CA LEU A 160 -17.88 -29.41 8.23
C LEU A 160 -17.56 -29.56 9.72
N ASP A 161 -17.74 -30.76 10.26
CA ASP A 161 -17.47 -31.03 11.67
C ASP A 161 -15.98 -30.90 12.00
N GLN A 162 -15.09 -31.30 11.08
CA GLN A 162 -13.65 -31.40 11.33
C GLN A 162 -12.79 -30.31 10.67
N THR A 163 -13.29 -29.67 9.61
CA THR A 163 -12.43 -28.93 8.68
C THR A 163 -12.92 -27.53 8.38
N ALA A 164 -14.22 -27.27 8.34
CA ALA A 164 -14.72 -25.95 7.95
C ALA A 164 -16.02 -25.56 8.63
N LEU A 165 -16.21 -24.27 8.87
CA LEU A 165 -17.42 -23.72 9.45
C LEU A 165 -18.29 -23.08 8.39
N ASN A 166 -19.59 -23.23 8.55
CA ASN A 166 -20.55 -22.62 7.66
C ASN A 166 -20.58 -21.10 7.85
N TYR A 167 -20.21 -20.41 6.78
CA TYR A 167 -20.19 -18.95 6.65
C TYR A 167 -21.03 -18.51 5.44
N THR A 168 -21.95 -19.37 5.02
CA THR A 168 -22.80 -19.14 3.85
C THR A 168 -23.49 -17.80 4.00
N CYS A 169 -23.34 -16.99 2.95
CA CYS A 169 -24.00 -15.71 2.84
C CYS A 169 -25.44 -15.88 2.34
N ASN A 170 -26.22 -14.80 2.37
CA ASN A 170 -27.56 -14.78 1.75
C ASN A 170 -27.54 -14.82 0.21
N ASP A 171 -26.36 -14.93 -0.40
CA ASP A 171 -26.19 -15.08 -1.84
C ASP A 171 -26.66 -16.48 -2.31
N GLU A 172 -27.68 -16.51 -3.17
CA GLU A 172 -28.22 -17.76 -3.71
C GLU A 172 -27.26 -18.49 -4.65
N GLN A 173 -26.18 -17.85 -5.09
CA GLN A 173 -25.25 -18.44 -6.07
C GLN A 173 -24.13 -19.24 -5.42
N SER A 174 -23.74 -18.92 -4.18
CA SER A 174 -22.58 -19.56 -3.55
C SER A 174 -22.70 -19.73 -2.04
N ARG A 175 -22.21 -20.87 -1.56
CA ARG A 175 -22.01 -21.19 -0.14
C ARG A 175 -20.55 -20.98 0.21
N LEU A 176 -20.30 -20.40 1.37
CA LEU A 176 -18.95 -20.07 1.84
C LEU A 176 -18.68 -20.80 3.14
N TYR A 177 -17.51 -21.42 3.25
CA TYR A 177 -17.09 -22.11 4.46
C TYR A 177 -15.69 -21.65 4.88
N LEU A 178 -15.51 -21.30 6.15
CA LEU A 178 -14.21 -20.89 6.70
C LEU A 178 -13.45 -22.12 7.20
N GLY A 179 -12.23 -22.36 6.73
CA GLY A 179 -11.38 -23.46 7.18
C GLY A 179 -10.95 -23.31 8.64
N ARG A 180 -11.09 -24.39 9.42
CA ARG A 180 -10.61 -24.51 10.80
C ARG A 180 -9.10 -24.78 10.81
N TYR A 181 -8.34 -23.93 11.48
CA TYR A 181 -6.91 -24.14 11.69
C TYR A 181 -6.68 -25.12 12.83
N VAL A 182 -6.62 -26.42 12.56
CA VAL A 182 -6.36 -27.42 13.62
C VAL A 182 -4.86 -27.49 13.93
N ILE A 183 -4.46 -27.15 15.15
CA ILE A 183 -3.12 -27.46 15.69
C ILE A 183 -3.10 -28.92 16.10
N VAL A 184 -2.15 -29.70 15.55
CA VAL A 184 -1.84 -31.03 16.06
C VAL A 184 -0.78 -30.88 17.16
N ASN A 185 -1.18 -31.19 18.40
CA ASN A 185 -0.38 -31.26 19.65
C ASN A 185 0.13 -29.97 20.32
N SER A 186 -0.30 -29.82 21.58
CA SER A 186 0.04 -28.79 22.57
C SER A 186 1.49 -28.83 23.12
N SER A 187 2.40 -29.58 22.49
CA SER A 187 3.79 -29.74 22.93
C SER A 187 4.82 -29.06 22.03
N GLN A 188 4.40 -28.45 20.93
CA GLN A 188 5.27 -27.66 20.07
C GLN A 188 4.81 -26.21 20.07
N MET A 189 5.69 -25.31 20.52
CA MET A 189 5.48 -23.85 20.57
C MET A 189 5.25 -23.20 19.18
N ASN A 190 5.28 -23.99 18.10
CA ASN A 190 5.06 -23.53 16.73
C ASN A 190 3.82 -24.24 16.16
N PRO A 191 2.70 -23.54 15.93
CA PRO A 191 1.52 -24.13 15.34
C PRO A 191 1.86 -24.65 13.93
N THR A 192 1.73 -25.96 13.73
CA THR A 192 1.85 -26.54 12.39
C THR A 192 0.62 -26.15 11.59
N LYS A 193 0.81 -25.18 10.69
CA LYS A 193 -0.24 -24.67 9.79
C LYS A 193 -0.86 -25.86 9.04
N ARG A 194 -2.16 -26.12 9.23
CA ARG A 194 -2.88 -27.10 8.39
C ARG A 194 -2.83 -26.58 6.96
N SER A 195 -2.03 -27.24 6.11
CA SER A 195 -1.92 -26.87 4.71
C SER A 195 -3.17 -27.33 3.99
N PHE A 196 -4.05 -26.40 3.67
CA PHE A 196 -5.18 -26.67 2.79
C PHE A 196 -4.68 -26.73 1.35
N ASN A 197 -4.90 -27.86 0.71
CA ASN A 197 -4.56 -28.08 -0.69
C ASN A 197 -5.80 -28.55 -1.46
N ASN A 198 -5.67 -28.64 -2.78
CA ASN A 198 -6.76 -29.08 -3.67
C ASN A 198 -7.24 -30.51 -3.37
N SER A 199 -6.48 -31.32 -2.64
CA SER A 199 -6.89 -32.68 -2.24
C SER A 199 -7.88 -32.68 -1.08
N ILE A 200 -7.90 -31.63 -0.26
CA ILE A 200 -8.82 -31.47 0.89
C ILE A 200 -10.03 -30.61 0.50
N THR A 201 -9.91 -29.79 -0.54
CA THR A 201 -11.02 -28.99 -1.07
C THR A 201 -12.16 -29.90 -1.55
N PRO A 202 -13.39 -29.72 -1.03
CA PRO A 202 -14.54 -30.49 -1.50
C PRO A 202 -14.77 -30.30 -3.01
N ARG A 203 -15.36 -31.33 -3.64
CA ARG A 203 -15.62 -31.31 -5.09
C ARG A 203 -16.42 -30.07 -5.47
N ASP A 204 -16.05 -29.46 -6.59
CA ASP A 204 -16.70 -28.27 -7.17
C ASP A 204 -16.60 -26.98 -6.34
N CYS A 205 -15.89 -27.01 -5.20
CA CYS A 205 -15.56 -25.81 -4.43
C CYS A 205 -14.24 -25.20 -4.87
N ASN A 206 -14.16 -23.87 -4.81
CA ASN A 206 -12.93 -23.11 -5.02
C ASN A 206 -12.28 -22.74 -3.68
N LEU A 207 -10.96 -22.84 -3.62
CA LEU A 207 -10.18 -22.38 -2.48
C LEU A 207 -9.86 -20.90 -2.63
N VAL A 208 -10.24 -20.11 -1.62
CA VAL A 208 -10.02 -18.67 -1.54
C VAL A 208 -9.16 -18.36 -0.32
N MET A 209 -7.99 -17.77 -0.54
CA MET A 209 -7.06 -17.34 0.50
C MET A 209 -7.02 -15.82 0.58
N LEU A 210 -7.32 -15.30 1.77
CA LEU A 210 -7.36 -13.87 2.04
C LEU A 210 -6.26 -13.50 3.04
N PRO A 211 -5.28 -12.67 2.66
CA PRO A 211 -4.25 -12.21 3.58
C PRO A 211 -4.85 -11.32 4.66
N VAL A 212 -4.29 -11.41 5.86
CA VAL A 212 -4.77 -10.77 7.07
C VAL A 212 -3.58 -10.49 8.00
N SER A 213 -3.69 -9.43 8.78
CA SER A 213 -2.72 -9.10 9.82
C SER A 213 -2.67 -10.18 10.91
N SER A 214 -1.48 -10.68 11.21
CA SER A 214 -1.26 -11.65 12.29
C SER A 214 -1.47 -11.04 13.68
N ALA A 215 -1.27 -9.73 13.82
CA ALA A 215 -1.46 -9.02 15.09
C ALA A 215 -2.93 -8.93 15.51
N ASP A 216 -3.84 -8.91 14.52
CA ASP A 216 -5.28 -8.75 14.73
C ASP A 216 -6.02 -10.09 14.82
N ILE A 217 -5.28 -11.19 14.66
CA ILE A 217 -5.81 -12.54 14.77
C ILE A 217 -5.45 -13.10 16.12
N ASN A 218 -6.47 -13.28 16.97
CA ASN A 218 -6.33 -14.18 18.09
C ASN A 218 -6.26 -15.62 17.55
N VAL A 219 -5.04 -16.14 17.44
CA VAL A 219 -4.76 -17.49 16.92
C VAL A 219 -5.65 -18.53 17.61
N SER A 220 -5.94 -18.38 18.91
CA SER A 220 -6.83 -19.29 19.65
C SER A 220 -8.29 -19.33 19.15
N SER A 221 -8.85 -18.20 18.69
CA SER A 221 -10.21 -18.13 18.12
C SER A 221 -10.27 -18.77 16.73
N VAL A 222 -9.19 -18.67 15.94
CA VAL A 222 -9.07 -19.38 14.65
C VAL A 222 -8.89 -20.89 14.85
N ASN A 223 -8.21 -21.28 15.94
CA ASN A 223 -7.83 -22.67 16.20
C ASN A 223 -9.01 -23.61 16.44
N ASN A 224 -10.06 -23.13 17.13
CA ASN A 224 -11.33 -23.87 17.26
C ASN A 224 -12.30 -23.57 16.11
N GLY A 225 -11.99 -22.54 15.32
CA GLY A 225 -12.89 -21.95 14.34
C GLY A 225 -14.00 -21.09 14.97
N ASP A 226 -13.90 -20.73 16.24
CA ASP A 226 -14.91 -19.88 16.91
C ASP A 226 -14.82 -18.39 16.50
N ILE A 227 -14.16 -18.06 15.39
CA ILE A 227 -14.32 -16.73 14.81
C ILE A 227 -15.80 -16.62 14.47
N ASP A 228 -16.49 -15.66 15.06
CA ASP A 228 -17.84 -15.28 14.66
C ASP A 228 -17.80 -14.26 13.52
N ARG A 229 -18.93 -14.01 12.86
CA ARG A 229 -18.98 -13.09 11.71
C ARG A 229 -18.55 -11.66 12.04
N SER A 230 -18.82 -11.18 13.26
CA SER A 230 -18.39 -9.86 13.72
C SER A 230 -16.88 -9.81 13.91
N GLN A 231 -16.28 -10.85 14.49
CA GLN A 231 -14.83 -10.99 14.62
C GLN A 231 -14.16 -11.09 13.25
N LEU A 232 -14.73 -11.86 12.31
CA LEU A 232 -14.23 -11.93 10.95
C LEU A 232 -14.23 -10.55 10.29
N GLY A 233 -15.32 -9.79 10.43
CA GLY A 233 -15.40 -8.42 9.96
C GLY A 233 -14.32 -7.52 10.55
N LYS A 234 -14.00 -7.65 11.84
CA LYS A 234 -12.92 -6.90 12.50
C LYS A 234 -11.54 -7.26 11.95
N VAL A 235 -11.24 -8.56 11.79
CA VAL A 235 -9.96 -9.03 11.24
C VAL A 235 -9.76 -8.51 9.81
N LEU A 236 -10.79 -8.60 8.96
CA LEU A 236 -10.71 -8.11 7.58
C LEU A 236 -10.63 -6.57 7.53
N ALA A 237 -11.26 -5.87 8.48
CA ALA A 237 -11.19 -4.42 8.61
C ALA A 237 -9.87 -3.89 9.18
N ALA A 238 -9.11 -4.71 9.89
CA ALA A 238 -7.73 -4.40 10.26
C ALA A 238 -6.83 -4.39 9.02
N GLY A 239 -7.10 -5.28 8.06
CA GLY A 239 -6.40 -5.35 6.78
C GLY A 239 -5.23 -6.32 6.79
N PHE A 240 -4.35 -6.16 5.81
CA PHE A 240 -3.14 -6.97 5.67
C PHE A 240 -1.95 -6.11 5.25
N PRO A 241 -0.74 -6.45 5.71
CA PRO A 241 0.46 -5.74 5.33
C PRO A 241 0.99 -6.23 3.97
N LEU A 242 1.45 -5.29 3.15
CA LEU A 242 2.47 -5.55 2.13
C LEU A 242 3.78 -4.90 2.58
N GLN A 243 4.89 -5.51 2.16
CA GLN A 243 6.23 -5.01 2.41
C GLN A 243 6.90 -4.54 1.13
N TRP A 244 7.72 -3.51 1.24
CA TRP A 244 8.70 -3.15 0.20
C TRP A 244 10.03 -2.81 0.86
N LYS A 245 11.09 -2.92 0.06
CA LYS A 245 12.41 -2.43 0.42
C LYS A 245 12.59 -1.03 -0.14
N SER A 246 13.20 -0.16 0.65
CA SER A 246 13.68 1.13 0.15
C SER A 246 14.71 0.88 -0.97
N ASP A 247 14.70 1.74 -1.98
CA ASP A 247 15.69 1.70 -3.03
C ASP A 247 17.03 2.23 -2.52
N ALA A 248 18.13 1.52 -2.80
CA ALA A 248 19.46 1.86 -2.27
C ALA A 248 19.95 3.24 -2.73
N ASP A 249 19.67 3.63 -3.97
CA ASP A 249 20.03 4.96 -4.47
C ASP A 249 19.21 6.03 -3.75
N CYS A 250 17.92 5.76 -3.53
CA CYS A 250 17.05 6.68 -2.78
C CYS A 250 17.50 6.83 -1.32
N GLU A 251 17.86 5.75 -0.64
CA GLU A 251 18.41 5.81 0.72
C GLU A 251 19.66 6.69 0.79
N ASN A 252 20.53 6.59 -0.22
CA ASN A 252 21.72 7.41 -0.32
C ASN A 252 21.40 8.90 -0.51
N CYS A 253 20.37 9.23 -1.31
CA CYS A 253 19.87 10.60 -1.41
C CYS A 253 19.37 11.10 -0.04
N ILE A 254 18.54 10.31 0.65
CA ILE A 254 17.95 10.68 1.95
C ILE A 254 19.04 10.90 3.01
N LYS A 255 20.10 10.08 3.05
CA LYS A 255 21.25 10.25 3.95
C LYS A 255 21.96 11.61 3.75
N LYS A 256 21.94 12.15 2.54
CA LYS A 256 22.46 13.49 2.20
C LYS A 256 21.45 14.61 2.44
N LYS A 257 20.28 14.29 3.01
CA LYS A 257 19.13 15.20 3.16
C LYS A 257 18.57 15.68 1.82
N GLU A 258 18.72 14.87 0.78
CA GLU A 258 18.17 15.11 -0.55
C GLU A 258 16.85 14.34 -0.72
N ARG A 259 16.20 14.50 -1.88
CA ARG A 259 14.96 13.78 -2.22
C ARG A 259 15.16 12.83 -3.38
N CYS A 260 14.26 11.88 -3.52
CA CYS A 260 14.30 10.88 -4.58
C CYS A 260 13.27 11.21 -5.66
N GLY A 261 13.63 10.94 -6.91
CA GLY A 261 12.72 10.88 -8.05
C GLY A 261 13.09 9.71 -8.96
N PHE A 262 12.31 9.50 -10.00
CA PHE A 262 12.47 8.44 -10.98
C PHE A 262 12.42 9.02 -12.39
N ASP A 263 13.46 8.82 -13.20
CA ASP A 263 13.58 9.40 -14.55
C ASP A 263 12.96 8.52 -15.66
N GLY A 264 12.23 7.46 -15.28
CA GLY A 264 11.70 6.45 -16.19
C GLY A 264 12.58 5.20 -16.30
N ALA A 265 13.85 5.26 -15.88
CA ALA A 265 14.77 4.13 -15.91
C ALA A 265 15.38 3.82 -14.54
N LYS A 266 15.71 4.85 -13.74
CA LYS A 266 16.41 4.70 -12.46
C LYS A 266 16.00 5.79 -11.47
N VAL A 267 16.37 5.56 -10.21
CA VAL A 267 16.27 6.57 -9.16
C VAL A 267 17.30 7.68 -9.40
N VAL A 268 16.87 8.91 -9.16
CA VAL A 268 17.70 10.11 -9.23
C VAL A 268 17.57 10.93 -7.95
N CYS A 269 18.68 11.49 -7.47
CA CYS A 269 18.64 12.44 -6.35
C CYS A 269 18.23 13.84 -6.85
N LEU A 270 17.41 14.51 -6.06
CA LEU A 270 16.92 15.86 -6.29
C LEU A 270 17.56 16.80 -5.26
N CYS A 271 18.54 17.56 -5.73
CA CYS A 271 19.47 18.36 -4.92
C CYS A 271 19.24 19.86 -5.11
N ASP A 272 19.58 20.66 -4.10
CA ASP A 272 19.40 22.12 -4.16
C ASP A 272 20.35 22.78 -5.18
N ASP A 273 21.60 22.32 -5.22
CA ASP A 273 22.71 22.95 -5.99
C ASP A 273 23.26 22.07 -7.12
N GLY A 274 22.46 21.12 -7.62
CA GLY A 274 22.91 20.08 -8.53
C GLY A 274 23.71 19.01 -7.79
N CYS A 275 23.43 17.74 -8.06
CA CYS A 275 24.05 16.63 -7.35
C CYS A 275 25.50 16.47 -7.82
N ASN A 276 26.40 17.33 -7.31
CA ASN A 276 27.82 17.20 -7.56
C ASN A 276 28.30 15.89 -6.91
N ASN A 277 28.68 14.93 -7.76
CA ASN A 277 29.30 13.68 -7.38
C ASN A 277 30.64 13.92 -6.68
N THR A 278 30.63 14.29 -5.40
CA THR A 278 31.81 14.14 -4.55
C THR A 278 31.80 12.74 -3.96
N ASN A 279 32.35 11.78 -4.72
CA ASN A 279 33.54 11.03 -4.32
C ASN A 279 33.84 9.91 -5.31
N SER A 280 34.51 10.29 -6.42
CA SER A 280 35.59 9.46 -6.92
C SER A 280 36.71 9.58 -5.88
N SER A 281 36.86 8.58 -5.01
CA SER A 281 37.96 8.50 -4.05
C SER A 281 38.57 7.12 -4.17
N LYS A 282 39.67 7.10 -4.94
CA LYS A 282 40.75 6.12 -5.06
C LYS A 282 40.53 4.70 -4.52
#